data_AF-A0A967II79-F1
#
_entry.id   AF-A0A967II79-F1
#
_cell.length_a   1.000
_cell.length_b   1.000
_cell.length_c   1.000
_cell.angle_alpha   90.00
_cell.angle_beta   90.00
_cell.angle_gamma   90.00
#
_symmetry.space_group_name_H-M   'P 1'
#
loop_
_entity.id
_entity.type
_entity.pdbx_description
1 polymer ?
#
loop_
_entity_poly.entity_id
_entity_poly.type
_entity_poly.pdbx_seq_one_letter_code
_entity_poly.pdbx_strand_id
1 'polypeptide(L)' 'MGKSVENPKKFIISCRVDDKEMDVLQSLAQERGVSISTLLRNSLTLLENNPGAHPSHA' A
#
# COMPACT_ATOMS: atom_id res chain seq x y z
N MET A 1 7.74 -4.52 35.12
CA MET A 1 7.15 -5.29 34.00
C MET A 1 7.02 -4.38 32.78
N GLY A 2 8.13 -4.15 32.08
CA GLY A 2 8.15 -3.35 30.85
C GLY A 2 7.72 -4.24 29.69
N LYS A 3 6.53 -4.02 29.16
CA LYS A 3 6.05 -4.73 27.97
C LYS A 3 6.92 -4.25 26.82
N SER A 4 7.75 -5.12 26.25
CA SER A 4 8.40 -4.86 24.96
C SER A 4 7.29 -4.67 23.93
N VAL A 5 6.93 -3.42 23.68
CA VAL A 5 6.12 -3.05 22.53
C VAL A 5 7.01 -3.28 21.32
N GLU A 6 6.89 -4.47 20.72
CA GLU A 6 7.51 -4.78 19.44
C GLU A 6 7.08 -3.67 18.47
N ASN A 7 8.02 -2.78 18.13
CA ASN A 7 7.75 -1.50 17.53
C ASN A 7 7.05 -1.70 16.17
N PRO A 8 5.73 -1.45 16.03
CA PRO A 8 4.96 -1.84 14.84
C PRO A 8 5.28 -0.99 13.60
N LYS A 9 6.28 -0.10 13.69
CA LYS A 9 6.72 0.85 12.66
C LYS A 9 8.17 0.60 12.21
N LYS A 10 8.63 -0.66 12.22
CA LYS A 10 10.04 -0.98 11.92
C LYS A 10 10.46 -0.63 10.49
N PHE A 11 9.51 -0.57 9.55
CA PHE A 11 9.79 -0.28 8.14
C PHE A 11 8.81 0.75 7.58
N ILE A 12 9.34 1.83 7.02
CA ILE A 12 8.59 2.88 6.32
C ILE A 12 8.81 2.70 4.83
N ILE A 13 7.72 2.65 4.06
CA ILE A 13 7.76 2.66 2.61
C ILE A 13 7.46 4.10 2.16
N SER A 14 8.39 4.69 1.42
CA SER A 14 8.24 6.00 0.80
C SER A 14 8.22 5.82 -0.71
N CYS A 15 7.22 6.38 -1.38
CA CYS A 15 7.12 6.42 -2.83
C CYS A 15 6.81 7.86 -3.26
N ARG A 16 7.20 8.22 -4.49
CA ARG A 16 6.78 9.46 -5.12
C ARG A 16 5.67 9.15 -6.10
N VAL A 17 4.60 9.91 -6.00
CA VAL A 17 3.46 9.88 -6.91
C VAL A 17 3.12 11.32 -7.27
N ASP A 18 2.54 11.54 -8.44
CA ASP A 18 2.04 12.85 -8.82
C ASP A 18 0.65 13.16 -8.19
N ASP A 19 0.20 14.42 -8.34
CA ASP A 19 -1.06 14.88 -7.75
C ASP A 19 -2.28 14.08 -8.23
N LYS A 20 -2.30 13.65 -9.48
CA LYS A 20 -3.40 12.87 -10.05
C LYS A 20 -3.40 11.45 -9.50
N GLU A 21 -2.23 10.83 -9.42
CA GLU A 21 -2.08 9.51 -8.79
C GLU A 21 -2.55 9.54 -7.33
N MET A 22 -2.21 10.60 -6.58
CA MET A 22 -2.64 10.76 -5.20
C MET A 22 -4.15 10.97 -5.05
N ASP A 23 -4.79 11.71 -5.97
CA ASP A 23 -6.24 11.90 -6.00
C ASP A 23 -6.99 10.58 -6.23
N VAL A 24 -6.49 9.77 -7.17
CA VAL A 24 -7.01 8.43 -7.44
C VAL A 24 -6.86 7.52 -6.22
N LEU A 25 -5.68 7.52 -5.57
CA LEU A 25 -5.44 6.73 -4.37
C LEU A 25 -6.36 7.11 -3.21
N GLN A 26 -6.61 8.42 -3.02
CA GLN A 26 -7.55 8.91 -2.01
C GLN A 26 -8.98 8.48 -2.30
N SER A 27 -9.43 8.64 -3.54
CA SER A 27 -10.78 8.25 -3.97
C SER A 27 -11.01 6.76 -3.76
N LEU A 28 -10.05 5.91 -4.15
CA LEU A 28 -10.12 4.45 -3.95
C LEU A 28 -10.12 4.06 -2.47
N ALA A 29 -9.30 4.72 -1.66
CA ALA A 29 -9.24 4.47 -0.22
C ALA A 29 -10.59 4.82 0.45
N GLN A 30 -11.18 5.96 0.07
CA GLN A 30 -12.47 6.42 0.56
C GLN A 30 -13.61 5.49 0.15
N GLU A 31 -13.67 5.09 -1.13
CA GLU A 31 -14.69 4.16 -1.64
C GLU A 31 -14.69 2.83 -0.86
N ARG A 32 -13.50 2.33 -0.51
CA ARG A 32 -13.33 1.08 0.23
C ARG A 32 -13.38 1.24 1.75
N GLY A 33 -13.53 2.46 2.27
CA GLY A 33 -13.58 2.75 3.70
C GLY A 33 -12.29 2.39 4.45
N VAL A 34 -11.12 2.45 3.81
CA VAL A 34 -9.82 2.10 4.39
C VAL A 34 -8.82 3.24 4.25
N SER A 35 -7.77 3.24 5.06
CA SER A 35 -6.64 4.17 4.88
C SER A 35 -5.81 3.83 3.64
N ILE A 36 -5.15 4.82 3.05
CA ILE A 36 -4.23 4.64 1.92
C ILE A 36 -3.16 3.58 2.22
N SER A 37 -2.58 3.58 3.44
CA SER A 37 -1.60 2.56 3.82
C SER A 37 -2.17 1.14 3.83
N THR A 38 -3.44 0.97 4.19
CA THR A 38 -4.13 -0.33 4.16
C THR A 38 -4.42 -0.74 2.71
N LEU A 39 -4.88 0.21 1.88
CA LEU A 39 -5.08 -0.01 0.45
C LEU A 39 -3.79 -0.52 -0.21
N LEU A 40 -2.66 0.15 0.03
CA LEU A 40 -1.36 -0.23 -0.52
C LEU A 40 -0.89 -1.60 -0.04
N ARG A 41 -1.07 -1.92 1.25
CA ARG A 41 -0.73 -3.27 1.77
C ARG A 41 -1.56 -4.35 1.10
N ASN A 42 -2.87 -4.13 0.92
CA ASN A 42 -3.73 -5.08 0.24
C ASN A 42 -3.31 -5.28 -1.21
N SER A 43 -2.94 -4.20 -1.92
CA SER A 43 -2.42 -4.28 -3.28
C SER A 43 -1.11 -5.09 -3.34
N LEU A 44 -0.18 -4.88 -2.41
CA LEU A 44 1.05 -5.67 -2.33
C LEU A 44 0.76 -7.16 -2.13
N THR A 45 -0.15 -7.50 -1.20
CA THR A 45 -0.57 -8.89 -0.97
C THR A 45 -1.22 -9.51 -2.21
N LEU A 46 -2.01 -8.75 -2.97
CA LEU A 46 -2.61 -9.23 -4.22
C LEU A 46 -1.57 -9.52 -5.30
N LEU A 47 -0.53 -8.68 -5.40
CA LEU A 47 0.58 -8.86 -6.34
C LEU A 47 1.43 -10.08 -5.99
N GLU A 48 1.74 -10.32 -4.72
CA GLU A 48 2.48 -11.52 -4.30
C GLU A 48 1.70 -12.81 -4.58
N ASN A 49 0.37 -12.78 -4.47
CA ASN A 49 -0.48 -13.92 -4.80
C ASN A 49 -0.75 -14.08 -6.31
N ASN A 50 -0.39 -13.10 -7.14
CA ASN A 50 -0.52 -13.15 -8.60
C ASN A 50 0.81 -12.74 -9.29
N PRO A 51 1.85 -13.59 -9.23
CA PRO A 51 3.16 -13.30 -9.82
C PRO A 51 3.17 -13.23 -11.37
N GLY A 52 2.01 -13.36 -12.03
CA GLY A 52 1.86 -13.36 -13.49
C GLY A 52 1.60 -12.00 -14.16
N ALA A 53 1.42 -10.92 -13.41
CA ALA A 53 1.26 -9.58 -13.97
C ALA A 53 2.62 -8.95 -14.32
N HIS A 54 3.37 -9.61 -15.21
CA HIS A 54 4.52 -9.01 -15.86
C HIS A 54 4.00 -7.88 -16.79
N PRO A 55 4.40 -6.61 -16.64
CA PRO A 55 4.18 -5.66 -17.71
C PRO A 55 5.11 -6.06 -18.85
N SER A 56 4.56 -6.79 -19.82
CA SER A 56 5.17 -6.92 -21.14
C SER A 56 5.24 -5.53 -21.74
N HIS A 57 6.38 -4.86 -21.55
CA HIS A 57 6.72 -3.63 -22.25
C HIS A 57 6.84 -3.99 -23.74
N ALA A 58 5.94 -3.44 -24.55
CA ALA A 58 5.98 -3.50 -26.01
C ALA A 58 7.06 -2.56 -26.57
#